data_AF-A0A1U7FM56-F1
#
_entry.id   AF-A0A1U7FM56-F1
#
_cell.length_a   1.000
_cell.length_b   1.000
_cell.length_c   1.000
_cell.angle_alpha   90.00
_cell.angle_beta   90.00
_cell.angle_gamma   90.00
#
_symmetry.space_group_name_H-M   'P 1'
#
loop_
_entity.id
_entity.type
_entity.pdbx_description
1 polymer ?
#
loop_
_entity_poly.entity_id
_entity_poly.type
_entity_poly.pdbx_seq_one_letter_code
_entity_poly.pdbx_strand_id
1 'polypeptide(L)' 'MLRMDKGPEFISLALAEWAKKHVVKLAFIQPGKPKKNVFIERFNRTYRTEILNSYLFRTLNEVR' A
#
# COMPACT_ATOMS: atom_id res chain seq x y z
N MET A 1 3.02 -9.68 -9.92
CA MET A 1 3.62 -8.34 -10.10
C MET A 1 3.14 -7.47 -8.96
N LEU A 2 4.04 -6.95 -8.15
CA LEU A 2 3.73 -6.11 -7.00
C LEU A 2 3.87 -4.65 -7.42
N ARG A 3 2.81 -3.86 -7.25
CA ARG A 3 2.80 -2.45 -7.64
C ARG A 3 2.92 -1.59 -6.39
N MET A 4 3.90 -0.70 -6.39
CA MET A 4 4.28 0.09 -5.21
C MET A 4 4.48 1.54 -5.62
N ASP A 5 4.28 2.48 -4.70
CA ASP A 5 4.68 3.86 -4.94
C ASP A 5 6.21 3.98 -4.92
N LYS A 6 6.72 5.16 -5.25
CA LYS A 6 8.16 5.47 -5.15
C LYS A 6 8.52 6.05 -3.79
N GLY A 7 7.78 5.70 -2.73
CA GLY A 7 8.16 6.06 -1.39
C GLY A 7 9.59 5.56 -1.10
N PRO A 8 10.47 6.37 -0.49
CA PRO A 8 11.83 5.93 -0.15
C PRO A 8 11.83 4.65 0.72
N GLU A 9 10.78 4.42 1.50
CA GLU A 9 10.54 3.21 2.29
C GLU A 9 10.37 1.94 1.44
N PHE A 10 9.99 2.07 0.17
CA PHE A 10 9.76 0.96 -0.76
C PHE A 10 10.87 0.83 -1.83
N ILE A 11 11.93 1.65 -1.75
CA ILE A 11 13.10 1.61 -2.64
C ILE A 11 14.29 0.90 -1.95
N SER A 12 14.05 0.10 -0.91
CA SER A 12 15.13 -0.61 -0.22
C SER A 12 15.73 -1.72 -1.10
N LEU A 13 17.06 -1.84 -1.06
CA LEU A 13 17.80 -2.91 -1.75
C LEU A 13 17.31 -4.31 -1.29
N ALA A 14 17.01 -4.45 0.00
CA ALA A 14 16.51 -5.68 0.59
C ALA A 14 15.18 -6.15 -0.05
N LEU A 15 14.26 -5.23 -0.37
CA LEU A 15 13.01 -5.56 -1.03
C LEU A 15 13.25 -6.02 -2.48
N ALA A 16 14.19 -5.38 -3.18
CA ALA A 16 14.56 -5.78 -4.53
C ALA A 16 15.21 -7.18 -4.56
N GLU A 17 16.07 -7.48 -3.60
CA GLU A 17 16.69 -8.81 -3.44
C GLU A 17 15.65 -9.88 -3.10
N TRP A 18 14.73 -9.60 -2.18
CA TRP A 18 13.63 -10.49 -1.85
C TRP A 18 12.76 -10.78 -3.08
N ALA A 19 12.39 -9.75 -3.83
CA ALA A 19 11.55 -9.92 -5.01
C ALA A 19 12.26 -10.70 -6.11
N LYS A 20 13.57 -10.47 -6.31
CA LYS A 20 14.39 -11.25 -7.25
C LYS A 20 14.45 -12.72 -6.85
N LYS A 21 14.65 -13.02 -5.56
CA LYS A 21 14.67 -14.39 -5.02
C LYS A 21 13.35 -15.13 -5.23
N HIS A 22 12.23 -14.42 -5.14
CA HIS A 22 10.88 -15.00 -5.26
C HIS A 22 10.28 -14.87 -6.68
N VAL A 23 11.06 -14.41 -7.67
CA VAL A 23 10.60 -14.21 -9.06
C VAL A 23 9.39 -13.26 -9.13
N VAL A 24 9.32 -12.29 -8.21
CA VAL A 24 8.27 -11.29 -8.15
C VAL A 24 8.69 -10.05 -8.94
N LYS A 25 7.92 -9.71 -9.97
CA LYS A 25 8.12 -8.46 -10.73
C LYS A 25 7.63 -7.26 -9.91
N LEU A 26 8.54 -6.38 -9.48
CA LEU A 26 8.22 -5.10 -8.86
C LEU A 26 7.90 -4.04 -9.93
N ALA A 27 6.89 -3.23 -9.68
CA ALA A 27 6.47 -2.17 -10.58
C ALA A 27 6.17 -0.89 -9.82
N PHE A 28 6.99 0.13 -10.06
CA PHE A 28 6.81 1.42 -9.41
C PHE A 28 5.79 2.29 -10.16
N ILE A 29 4.89 2.92 -9.41
CA ILE A 29 3.96 3.89 -9.96
C ILE A 29 4.75 5.12 -10.41
N GLN A 30 4.42 5.66 -11.59
CA GLN A 30 5.04 6.90 -12.05
C GLN A 30 4.45 8.08 -11.29
N PRO A 31 5.28 9.00 -10.76
CA PRO A 31 4.80 10.22 -10.13
C PRO A 31 3.93 11.00 -11.14
N GLY A 32 2.83 11.58 -10.66
CA GLY A 32 1.90 12.36 -11.48
C GLY A 32 0.86 11.56 -12.29
N LYS A 33 0.75 10.23 -12.11
CA LYS A 33 -0.32 9.42 -12.73
C LYS A 33 -1.32 8.88 -11.69
N PRO A 34 -2.27 9.72 -11.21
CA PRO A 34 -3.22 9.35 -10.15
C PRO A 34 -4.08 8.12 -10.50
N LYS A 35 -4.34 7.90 -11.80
CA LYS A 35 -5.16 6.77 -12.29
C LYS A 35 -4.60 5.38 -11.93
N LYS A 36 -3.30 5.25 -11.64
CA LYS A 36 -2.66 3.94 -11.38
C LYS A 36 -2.81 3.45 -9.93
N ASN A 37 -3.24 4.31 -9.01
CA ASN A 37 -3.47 3.98 -7.60
C ASN A 37 -4.95 4.00 -7.19
N VAL A 38 -5.86 4.32 -8.12
CA VAL A 38 -7.30 4.54 -7.82
C VAL A 38 -7.94 3.39 -7.05
N PHE A 39 -7.53 2.15 -7.30
CA PHE A 39 -8.06 1.00 -6.58
C PHE A 39 -7.65 0.99 -5.09
N ILE A 40 -6.36 1.18 -4.80
CA ILE A 40 -5.85 1.25 -3.42
C ILE A 40 -6.40 2.49 -2.71
N GLU A 41 -6.48 3.63 -3.39
CA GLU A 41 -7.03 4.86 -2.81
C GLU A 41 -8.51 4.69 -2.45
N ARG A 42 -9.30 4.06 -3.34
CA ARG A 42 -10.70 3.75 -3.09
C ARG A 42 -10.86 2.76 -1.95
N PHE A 43 -10.06 1.70 -1.92
CA PHE A 43 -10.07 0.72 -0.84
C PHE A 43 -9.78 1.39 0.50
N ASN A 44 -8.70 2.17 0.60
CA ASN A 44 -8.31 2.86 1.82
C ASN A 44 -9.38 3.84 2.29
N ARG A 45 -10.00 4.59 1.36
CA ARG A 45 -11.12 5.47 1.66
C ARG A 45 -12.33 4.71 2.20
N THR A 46 -12.75 3.64 1.52
CA THR A 46 -13.89 2.83 1.95
C THR A 46 -13.61 2.17 3.30
N TYR A 47 -12.44 1.59 3.50
CA TYR A 47 -12.06 0.98 4.78
C TYR A 47 -12.08 2.00 5.92
N ARG A 48 -11.56 3.22 5.66
CA ARG A 48 -11.57 4.29 6.66
C ARG A 48 -12.99 4.76 6.99
N THR A 49 -13.84 4.97 6.00
CA THR A 49 -15.20 5.48 6.21
C THR A 49 -16.13 4.42 6.81
N GLU A 50 -16.13 3.21 6.25
CA GLU A 50 -17.12 2.19 6.60
C GLU A 50 -16.72 1.37 7.83
N ILE A 51 -15.41 1.20 8.05
CA ILE A 51 -14.91 0.43 9.18
C ILE A 51 -14.33 1.40 10.21
N LEU A 52 -13.25 2.11 9.90
CA LEU A 52 -12.54 2.81 10.97
C LEU A 52 -13.33 3.97 11.63
N ASN A 53 -14.16 4.68 10.87
CA ASN A 53 -14.99 5.75 11.42
C ASN A 53 -16.29 5.24 12.08
N SER A 54 -16.71 4.02 11.76
CA SER A 54 -17.91 3.40 12.34
C SER A 54 -17.65 2.79 13.72
N TYR A 55 -16.38 2.57 14.08
CA TYR A 55 -15.97 1.99 15.35
C TYR A 55 -15.15 3.01 16.16
N LEU A 56 -15.54 3.24 17.42
CA LEU A 56 -14.72 4.01 18.35
C LEU A 56 -13.67 3.08 18.97
N PHE A 57 -12.47 3.11 18.43
CA PHE A 57 -11.36 2.36 19.00
C PHE A 57 -10.82 3.08 20.23
N ARG A 58 -10.79 2.37 21.36
CA ARG A 58 -10.22 2.84 22.63
C ARG A 58 -8.75 2.46 22.77
N THR A 59 -8.31 1.42 22.05
CA THR A 59 -6.91 0.97 22.07
C THR A 59 -6.41 0.59 20.68
N LEU A 60 -5.10 0.68 20.45
CA LEU A 60 -4.48 0.34 19.16
C LEU A 60 -4.68 -1.12 18.75
N ASN A 61 -4.91 -2.02 19.70
CA ASN A 61 -5.14 -3.44 19.40
C ASN A 61 -6.47 -3.70 18.70
N GLU A 62 -7.44 -2.79 18.81
CA GLU A 62 -8.76 -2.95 18.19
C GLU A 62 -8.75 -2.56 16.70
N VAL A 63 -7.70 -1.88 16.23
CA VAL A 63 -7.52 -1.39 14.85
C VAL A 63 -6.77 -2.40 13.98
N ARG A 64 -6.15 -3.42 14.59
CA ARG A 64 -5.10 -4.23 13.98
C ARG A 64 -5.62 -5.42 13.18
#